data_AF-A0A6P8BDK4-F1
#
_entry.id   AF-A0A6P8BDK4-F1
#
_cell.length_a   1.000
_cell.length_b   1.000
_cell.length_c   1.000
_cell.angle_alpha   90.00
_cell.angle_beta   90.00
_cell.angle_gamma   90.00
#
_symmetry.space_group_name_H-M   'P 1'
#
loop_
_entity.id
_entity.type
_entity.pdbx_description
1 polymer ?
#
loop_
_entity_poly.entity_id
_entity_poly.type
_entity_poly.pdbx_seq_one_letter_code
_entity_poly.pdbx_strand_id
1 'polypeptide(L)'
;MAIKGQDEYHHCTVRDVHVDNGNDDIRVVDTVGAGDTFIAGILFGFACHPDDWDLPRKLRFAVRLATQKVQKDGFGGLTAPGNDDLPS
;
A
#
# COMPACT_ATOMS: atom_id res chain seq x y z
N MET A 1 -7.08 -38.34 -7.59
CA MET A 1 -6.00 -37.44 -7.14
C MET A 1 -6.68 -36.18 -6.63
N ALA A 2 -6.84 -36.06 -5.31
CA ALA A 2 -7.60 -34.97 -4.70
C ALA A 2 -6.63 -33.82 -4.37
N ILE A 3 -6.83 -32.66 -4.99
CA ILE A 3 -6.10 -31.46 -4.62
C ILE A 3 -6.79 -30.93 -3.34
N LYS A 4 -6.24 -31.25 -2.17
CA LYS A 4 -6.60 -30.58 -0.92
C LYS A 4 -5.85 -29.24 -0.88
N GLY A 5 -6.34 -28.25 -1.62
CA GLY A 5 -5.97 -26.86 -1.42
C GLY A 5 -6.84 -26.31 -0.29
N GLN A 6 -6.32 -26.29 0.93
CA GLN A 6 -6.85 -25.35 1.92
C GLN A 6 -6.35 -23.98 1.47
N ASP A 7 -7.19 -23.28 0.70
CA ASP A 7 -6.96 -21.89 0.37
C ASP A 7 -7.11 -21.06 1.66
N GLU A 8 -6.01 -20.96 2.41
CA GLU A 8 -5.85 -19.98 3.46
C GLU A 8 -5.78 -18.60 2.77
N TYR A 9 -6.94 -18.07 2.41
CA TYR A 9 -7.07 -16.67 2.06
C TYR A 9 -6.63 -15.87 3.28
N HIS A 10 -5.43 -15.29 3.23
CA HIS A 10 -4.99 -14.33 4.24
C HIS A 10 -5.94 -13.13 4.20
N HIS A 11 -6.99 -13.20 5.03
CA HIS A 11 -8.00 -12.17 5.16
C HIS A 11 -7.36 -10.96 5.83
N CYS A 12 -6.84 -10.03 5.02
CA CYS A 12 -6.41 -8.74 5.51
C CYS A 12 -7.67 -7.97 5.92
N THR A 13 -7.85 -7.72 7.22
CA THR A 13 -8.99 -6.95 7.67
C THR A 13 -8.84 -5.49 7.23
N VAL A 14 -9.92 -4.75 6.99
CA VAL A 14 -9.84 -3.33 6.57
C VAL A 14 -9.01 -2.48 7.55
N ARG A 15 -9.03 -2.84 8.84
CA ARG A 15 -8.30 -2.18 9.93
C ARG A 15 -6.78 -2.33 9.83
N ASP A 16 -6.33 -3.28 9.03
CA ASP A 16 -4.92 -3.52 8.80
C ASP A 16 -4.33 -2.52 7.79
N VAL A 17 -5.16 -2.02 6.89
CA VAL A 17 -4.74 -1.16 5.79
C VAL A 17 -4.67 0.30 6.22
N HIS A 18 -5.61 0.77 7.05
CA HIS A 18 -5.71 2.15 7.48
C HIS A 18 -5.51 2.27 9.00
N VAL A 19 -4.61 3.16 9.45
CA VAL A 19 -4.49 3.50 10.87
C VAL A 19 -5.58 4.52 11.16
N ASP A 20 -6.71 4.06 11.71
CA ASP A 20 -7.79 4.91 12.18
C ASP A 20 -7.29 5.81 13.32
N ASN A 21 -6.87 7.04 13.01
CA ASN A 21 -6.62 8.09 14.01
C ASN A 21 -7.91 8.83 14.42
N GLY A 22 -9.07 8.19 14.28
CA GLY A 22 -10.35 8.77 14.66
C GLY A 22 -10.76 9.94 13.77
N ASN A 23 -11.56 9.64 12.73
CA ASN A 23 -12.31 10.58 11.90
C ASN A 23 -11.68 11.07 10.57
N ASP A 24 -10.66 10.39 10.04
CA ASP A 24 -10.15 10.69 8.69
C ASP A 24 -10.91 9.88 7.63
N ASP A 25 -12.05 10.39 7.20
CA ASP A 25 -12.76 9.84 6.04
C ASP A 25 -11.84 9.88 4.80
N ILE A 26 -11.76 8.77 4.04
CA ILE A 26 -10.89 8.70 2.85
C ILE A 26 -11.51 9.58 1.77
N ARG A 27 -11.05 10.83 1.67
CA ARG A 27 -11.47 11.75 0.62
C ARG A 27 -10.88 11.33 -0.72
N VAL A 28 -11.70 10.67 -1.54
CA VAL A 28 -11.33 10.26 -2.90
C VAL A 28 -11.36 11.48 -3.83
N VAL A 29 -10.23 11.75 -4.47
CA VAL A 29 -10.02 12.86 -5.42
C VAL A 29 -9.89 12.31 -6.85
N ASP A 30 -9.01 11.32 -7.06
CA ASP A 30 -8.73 10.76 -8.39
C ASP A 30 -8.29 9.29 -8.30
N THR A 31 -9.09 8.39 -8.85
CA THR A 31 -8.82 6.94 -8.82
C THR A 31 -8.00 6.43 -10.00
N VAL A 32 -7.71 7.27 -10.99
CA VAL A 32 -6.93 6.88 -12.17
C VAL A 32 -5.52 6.48 -11.73
N GLY A 33 -5.06 5.32 -12.21
CA GLY A 33 -3.73 4.78 -11.88
C GLY A 33 -3.59 4.17 -10.48
N ALA A 34 -4.66 4.07 -9.68
CA ALA A 34 -4.60 3.42 -8.37
C ALA A 34 -4.25 1.92 -8.47
N GLY A 35 -4.73 1.24 -9.53
CA GLY A 35 -4.39 -0.16 -9.82
C GLY A 35 -2.90 -0.34 -10.16
N ASP A 36 -2.35 0.51 -11.03
CA ASP A 36 -0.94 0.49 -11.37
C ASP A 36 -0.06 0.79 -10.16
N THR A 37 -0.50 1.74 -9.32
CA THR A 37 0.16 2.09 -8.05
C THR A 37 0.19 0.90 -7.09
N PHE A 38 -0.91 0.15 -7.00
CA PHE A 38 -0.97 -1.07 -6.20
C PHE A 38 0.02 -2.13 -6.73
N ILE A 39 0.02 -2.39 -8.04
CA ILE A 39 0.95 -3.36 -8.65
C ILE A 39 2.40 -2.92 -8.42
N ALA A 40 2.72 -1.63 -8.60
CA ALA A 40 4.04 -1.09 -8.30
C ALA A 40 4.43 -1.31 -6.84
N GLY A 41 3.50 -1.13 -5.89
CA GLY A 41 3.73 -1.41 -4.48
C GLY A 41 4.02 -2.88 -4.18
N ILE A 42 3.31 -3.81 -4.84
CA ILE A 42 3.59 -5.25 -4.74
C ILE A 42 4.96 -5.59 -5.30
N LEU A 43 5.27 -5.10 -6.51
CA LEU A 43 6.56 -5.34 -7.16
C LEU A 43 7.71 -4.75 -6.34
N PHE A 44 7.54 -3.56 -5.77
CA PHE A 44 8.50 -2.96 -4.84
C PHE A 44 8.74 -3.85 -3.64
N GLY A 45 7.66 -4.37 -3.03
CA GLY A 45 7.76 -5.32 -1.93
C GLY A 45 8.61 -6.54 -2.30
N PHE A 46 8.39 -7.15 -3.47
CA PHE A 46 9.19 -8.30 -3.90
C PHE A 46 10.62 -7.96 -4.32
N ALA A 47 10.83 -6.83 -4.99
CA ALA A 47 12.13 -6.46 -5.55
C ALA A 47 13.07 -5.85 -4.50
N CYS A 48 12.55 -5.03 -3.59
CA CYS A 48 13.33 -4.30 -2.59
C CYS A 48 13.24 -4.91 -1.19
N HIS A 49 12.20 -5.71 -0.92
CA HIS A 49 11.97 -6.37 0.37
C HIS A 49 11.73 -7.89 0.25
N PRO A 50 12.63 -8.65 -0.42
CA PRO A 50 12.41 -10.06 -0.69
C PRO A 50 12.30 -10.90 0.60
N ASP A 51 13.19 -10.65 1.56
CA ASP A 51 13.40 -11.51 2.75
C ASP A 51 12.87 -10.91 4.06
N ASP A 52 12.69 -9.59 4.12
CA ASP A 52 12.31 -8.85 5.33
C ASP A 52 10.82 -8.52 5.43
N TRP A 53 10.08 -8.61 4.31
CA TRP A 53 8.62 -8.44 4.30
C TRP A 53 7.91 -9.74 3.93
N ASP A 54 7.00 -10.17 4.79
CA ASP A 54 6.03 -11.21 4.46
C ASP A 54 4.97 -10.70 3.46
N LEU A 55 4.24 -11.64 2.84
CA LEU A 55 3.22 -11.30 1.85
C LEU A 55 2.14 -10.34 2.41
N PRO A 56 1.62 -10.54 3.64
CA PRO A 56 0.69 -9.58 4.25
C PRO A 56 1.26 -8.16 4.36
N ARG A 57 2.53 -7.98 4.72
CA ARG A 57 3.17 -6.65 4.77
C ARG A 57 3.33 -6.03 3.40
N LYS A 58 3.73 -6.81 2.39
CA LYS A 58 3.81 -6.36 0.98
C LYS A 58 2.44 -5.88 0.48
N LEU A 59 1.38 -6.66 0.74
CA LEU A 59 0.00 -6.31 0.42
C LEU A 59 -0.43 -5.02 1.11
N ARG A 60 -0.21 -4.91 2.43
CA ARG A 60 -0.60 -3.73 3.21
C ARG A 60 0.08 -2.46 2.70
N PHE A 61 1.36 -2.55 2.35
CA PHE A 61 2.08 -1.43 1.75
C PHE A 61 1.46 -1.01 0.40
N ALA A 62 1.22 -1.97 -0.49
CA ALA A 62 0.63 -1.71 -1.79
C ALA A 62 -0.76 -1.07 -1.70
N VAL A 63 -1.62 -1.56 -0.80
CA VAL A 63 -2.95 -0.97 -0.58
C VAL A 63 -2.82 0.44 -0.02
N ARG A 64 -1.95 0.68 0.97
CA ARG A 64 -1.71 2.03 1.50
C ARG A 64 -1.23 3.00 0.42
N LEU A 65 -0.32 2.56 -0.44
CA LEU A 65 0.22 3.37 -1.53
C LEU A 65 -0.88 3.75 -2.53
N ALA A 66 -1.73 2.79 -2.92
CA ALA A 66 -2.88 3.05 -3.78
C ALA A 66 -3.93 3.94 -3.09
N THR A 67 -4.19 3.75 -1.80
CA THR A 67 -5.09 4.61 -1.02
C THR A 67 -4.58 6.05 -0.98
N GLN A 68 -3.27 6.28 -0.85
CA GLN A 68 -2.70 7.62 -0.93
C GLN A 68 -2.81 8.20 -2.34
N LYS A 69 -2.67 7.37 -3.39
CA LYS A 69 -2.88 7.82 -4.77
C LYS A 69 -4.31 8.30 -4.98
N VAL A 70 -5.32 7.62 -4.44
CA VAL A 70 -6.72 8.05 -4.66
C VAL A 70 -7.07 9.38 -4.01
N GLN A 71 -6.29 9.81 -3.02
CA GLN A 71 -6.49 11.07 -2.28
C GLN A 71 -5.82 12.29 -2.96
N LYS A 72 -5.09 12.09 -4.07
CA LYS A 72 -4.34 13.13 -4.78
C LYS A 72 -4.61 13.10 -6.29
N ASP A 73 -4.79 14.26 -6.89
CA ASP A 73 -4.80 14.40 -8.36
C ASP A 73 -3.40 14.13 -8.91
N GLY A 74 -3.27 13.13 -9.80
CA GLY A 74 -1.97 12.72 -10.35
C GLY A 74 -1.01 12.10 -9.31
N PHE A 75 0.31 12.17 -9.57
CA PHE A 75 1.37 11.52 -8.75
C PHE A 75 2.27 12.51 -7.98
N GLY A 76 1.94 13.81 -7.99
CA GLY A 76 2.76 14.84 -7.35
C GLY A 76 2.93 14.59 -5.85
N GLY A 77 4.17 14.56 -5.36
CA GLY A 77 4.47 14.44 -3.93
C GLY A 77 4.42 13.01 -3.35
N LEU A 78 4.55 11.97 -4.17
CA LEU A 78 4.81 10.59 -3.70
C LEU A 78 6.31 10.27 -3.53
N THR A 79 7.19 11.11 -4.07
CA THR A 79 8.65 10.89 -4.13
C THR A 79 9.47 11.94 -3.36
N ALA A 80 8.81 12.83 -2.62
CA ALA A 80 9.53 13.86 -1.87
C ALA A 80 10.25 13.21 -0.68
N PRO A 81 11.59 13.30 -0.57
CA PRO A 81 12.29 12.96 0.66
C PRO A 81 11.79 13.89 1.77
N GLY A 82 11.57 13.34 2.97
CA GLY A 82 11.29 14.13 4.16
C GLY A 82 12.38 15.18 4.34
N ASN A 83 11.98 16.43 4.58
CA ASN A 83 12.89 17.55 4.81
C ASN A 83 13.46 17.49 6.24
N ASP A 84 14.10 16.38 6.59
CA ASP A 84 14.57 16.10 7.95
C ASP A 84 16.03 16.56 8.15
N ASP A 85 16.78 16.83 7.07
CA ASP A 85 18.23 17.03 7.14
C ASP A 85 18.71 18.37 6.54
N LEU A 86 18.44 19.46 7.24
CA LEU A 86 19.26 20.68 7.14
C LEU A 86 19.58 21.21 8.54
N PRO A 87 20.79 20.97 9.07
CA PRO A 87 21.24 21.69 10.25
C PRO A 87 21.53 23.14 9.87
N SER A 88 21.15 24.04 10.78
CA SER A 88 21.42 25.48 10.75
C SER A 88 22.91 25.79 10.86
#